data_AF-A0A1C7MJ07-F1
#
_entry.id   AF-A0A1C7MJ07-F1
#
_cell.length_a   1.000
_cell.length_b   1.000
_cell.length_c   1.000
_cell.angle_alpha   90.00
_cell.angle_beta   90.00
_cell.angle_gamma   90.00
#
_symmetry.space_group_name_H-M   'P 1'
#
loop_
_entity.id
_entity.type
_entity.pdbx_description
1 polymer ?
#
loop_
_entity_poly.entity_id
_entity_poly.type
_entity_poly.pdbx_seq_one_letter_code
_entity_poly.pdbx_strand_id
1 'polypeptide(L)'
;MSSPRTTVSIMTSEVSLVTEDILLSTAEPAVLASTSSIAHQRSSSAAEAAGIDLSAIGKVEARKIMSEEHRVLGFRPPHGSFAAEAQAAAAKHPEGCPGSSPPDNNKLKEVAREDALRILAERNTHAGTSKEGSVHTDRVSGDGKDVGGGSHSPNTGVNLSTISAAEARSLMSHEHRALGYRPPPGSLAAEAQAAAARHPEGNGATLDDDTLREIALRDAERIKADRESNVVSDVNISAIGEEGAATLASATKHALGHTPLTASLAAEAQTAEVTSPEAYNFPADTQQLEEIGKEGEQLKAEVAAVETETEIIEETQNTEETVVVSVVEKSERSSIMVRTEITDSVEIVGDTLG
;
A
#
# COMPACT_ATOMS: atom_id res chain seq x y z
N MET A 1 52.85 9.10 40.75
CA MET A 1 53.21 8.05 41.72
C MET A 1 52.15 8.02 42.81
N SER A 2 51.26 7.03 42.81
CA SER A 2 50.81 6.26 43.99
C SER A 2 49.65 5.37 43.57
N SER A 3 49.68 4.14 44.07
CA SER A 3 49.11 2.90 43.52
C SER A 3 47.66 2.62 44.01
N PRO A 4 47.01 1.54 43.52
CA PRO A 4 45.56 1.31 43.59
C PRO A 4 45.13 0.58 44.87
N ARG A 5 43.82 0.52 45.15
CA ARG A 5 43.26 -0.31 46.23
C ARG A 5 42.14 -1.21 45.74
N THR A 6 42.43 -2.50 45.86
CA THR A 6 41.65 -3.69 45.51
C THR A 6 40.75 -4.14 46.68
N THR A 7 39.77 -5.01 46.35
CA THR A 7 39.02 -5.99 47.18
C THR A 7 37.79 -5.44 47.93
N VAL A 8 36.67 -6.15 48.11
CA VAL A 8 36.48 -7.55 48.54
C VAL A 8 35.11 -8.14 48.07
N SER A 9 35.13 -9.45 47.82
CA SER A 9 34.06 -10.45 47.57
C SER A 9 33.07 -10.65 48.73
N ILE A 10 31.79 -10.97 48.46
CA ILE A 10 30.93 -11.73 49.39
C ILE A 10 30.09 -12.77 48.62
N MET A 11 30.26 -14.02 49.03
CA MET A 11 29.52 -15.23 48.64
C MET A 11 28.18 -15.38 49.39
N THR A 12 27.45 -16.43 49.02
CA THR A 12 26.38 -17.16 49.75
C THR A 12 24.95 -16.72 49.37
N SER A 13 23.98 -17.59 49.12
CA SER A 13 23.78 -18.96 49.62
C SER A 13 22.83 -19.76 48.70
N GLU A 14 23.15 -21.04 48.50
CA GLU A 14 22.19 -22.11 48.15
C GLU A 14 21.12 -22.25 49.26
N VAL A 15 19.87 -22.56 48.88
CA VAL A 15 18.90 -23.26 49.74
C VAL A 15 18.12 -24.27 48.89
N SER A 16 18.03 -25.48 49.40
CA SER A 16 17.59 -26.71 48.72
C SER A 16 16.11 -27.05 48.96
N LEU A 17 15.58 -27.86 48.02
CA LEU A 17 14.81 -29.11 48.22
C LEU A 17 13.47 -29.14 49.02
N VAL A 18 12.47 -29.70 48.30
CA VAL A 18 11.49 -30.74 48.73
C VAL A 18 10.22 -30.29 49.46
N THR A 19 9.06 -30.59 48.86
CA THR A 19 8.10 -31.59 49.37
C THR A 19 7.02 -31.91 48.33
N GLU A 20 6.94 -33.19 47.98
CA GLU A 20 5.76 -33.83 47.37
C GLU A 20 4.67 -34.05 48.43
N ASP A 21 3.40 -33.89 48.05
CA ASP A 21 2.18 -34.51 48.61
C ASP A 21 1.04 -34.14 47.63
N ILE A 22 0.61 -34.99 46.70
CA ILE A 22 -0.35 -36.10 46.84
C ILE A 22 -1.50 -35.78 47.79
N LEU A 23 -2.68 -35.43 47.25
CA LEU A 23 -3.93 -36.19 47.40
C LEU A 23 -5.14 -35.49 46.74
N LEU A 24 -5.81 -36.28 45.90
CA LEU A 24 -7.25 -36.34 45.56
C LEU A 24 -8.18 -35.22 46.08
N SER A 25 -8.84 -34.52 45.14
CA SER A 25 -10.27 -34.24 45.27
C SER A 25 -10.99 -34.35 43.94
N THR A 26 -11.97 -35.23 43.98
CA THR A 26 -12.85 -35.72 42.94
C THR A 26 -14.01 -34.75 42.65
N ALA A 27 -14.34 -34.64 41.37
CA ALA A 27 -15.68 -34.48 40.79
C ALA A 27 -16.55 -33.27 41.19
N GLU A 28 -16.80 -32.38 40.21
CA GLU A 28 -18.12 -31.98 39.64
C GLU A 28 -18.00 -30.64 38.87
N PRO A 29 -18.98 -30.22 38.04
CA PRO A 29 -19.13 -30.59 36.64
C PRO A 29 -18.80 -29.43 35.68
N ALA A 30 -18.59 -29.79 34.41
CA ALA A 30 -18.28 -28.89 33.31
C ALA A 30 -19.29 -27.73 33.17
N VAL A 31 -18.82 -26.51 33.44
CA VAL A 31 -19.46 -25.28 32.98
C VAL A 31 -18.49 -24.57 32.04
N LEU A 32 -18.66 -24.90 30.75
CA LEU A 32 -18.34 -24.14 29.55
C LEU A 32 -17.23 -23.08 29.70
N ALA A 33 -16.01 -23.53 29.43
CA ALA A 33 -14.89 -22.67 29.08
C ALA A 33 -15.32 -21.66 28.00
N SER A 34 -15.21 -20.37 28.32
CA SER A 34 -15.23 -19.30 27.34
C SER A 34 -13.97 -19.35 26.49
N THR A 35 -13.95 -20.25 25.51
CA THR A 35 -12.97 -20.25 24.41
C THR A 35 -13.43 -19.25 23.36
N SER A 36 -13.19 -17.97 23.61
CA SER A 36 -13.18 -16.92 22.59
C SER A 36 -11.75 -16.43 22.30
N SER A 37 -10.73 -17.28 22.53
CA SER A 37 -9.33 -17.03 22.16
C SER A 37 -9.04 -17.46 20.72
N ILE A 38 -9.94 -17.13 19.79
CA ILE A 38 -9.71 -17.34 18.36
C ILE A 38 -8.73 -16.26 17.90
N ALA A 39 -7.46 -16.66 17.86
CA ALA A 39 -6.49 -16.26 16.84
C ALA A 39 -6.40 -14.75 16.55
N HIS A 40 -6.08 -13.95 17.55
CA HIS A 40 -5.03 -12.95 17.32
C HIS A 40 -3.75 -13.70 17.60
N GLN A 41 -3.12 -14.26 16.54
CA GLN A 41 -1.69 -14.49 16.61
C GLN A 41 -1.13 -13.12 16.94
N ARG A 42 -0.82 -12.93 18.22
CA ARG A 42 -0.19 -11.72 18.73
C ARG A 42 1.11 -11.64 17.96
N SER A 43 1.11 -10.89 16.86
CA SER A 43 2.33 -10.33 16.33
C SER A 43 3.04 -9.76 17.55
N SER A 44 4.21 -10.31 17.84
CA SER A 44 5.07 -9.78 18.90
C SER A 44 5.08 -8.28 18.76
N SER A 45 4.78 -7.57 19.85
CA SER A 45 4.76 -6.11 19.87
C SER A 45 6.03 -5.59 19.19
N ALA A 46 5.93 -4.54 18.36
CA ALA A 46 7.11 -3.97 17.71
C ALA A 46 8.18 -3.54 18.74
N ALA A 47 7.75 -3.14 19.95
CA ALA A 47 8.65 -2.85 21.06
C ALA A 47 9.43 -4.10 21.51
N GLU A 48 8.73 -5.24 21.62
CA GLU A 48 9.32 -6.52 22.01
C GLU A 48 10.31 -7.01 20.97
N ALA A 49 9.96 -6.92 19.68
CA ALA A 49 10.86 -7.27 18.59
C ALA A 49 12.16 -6.43 18.60
N ALA A 50 12.07 -5.15 18.94
CA ALA A 50 13.21 -4.25 19.05
C ALA A 50 13.95 -4.31 20.39
N GLY A 51 13.47 -5.10 21.36
CA GLY A 51 14.01 -5.18 22.71
C GLY A 51 13.94 -3.85 23.48
N ILE A 52 12.86 -3.09 23.29
CA ILE A 52 12.60 -1.83 24.00
C ILE A 52 11.75 -2.11 25.23
N ASP A 53 12.24 -1.69 26.40
CA ASP A 53 11.46 -1.75 27.63
C ASP A 53 10.39 -0.65 27.65
N LEU A 54 9.13 -1.03 27.41
CA LEU A 54 7.98 -0.12 27.44
C LEU A 54 7.80 0.58 28.80
N SER A 55 8.25 -0.04 29.90
CA SER A 55 8.12 0.57 31.24
C SER A 55 9.02 1.78 31.44
N ALA A 56 10.11 1.87 30.67
CA ALA A 56 11.05 2.98 30.68
C ALA A 56 10.56 4.20 29.89
N ILE A 57 9.47 4.07 29.12
CA ILE A 57 8.93 5.13 28.27
C ILE A 57 8.04 6.07 29.11
N GLY A 58 8.45 7.34 29.20
CA GLY A 58 7.67 8.41 29.81
C GLY A 58 6.66 9.05 28.84
N LYS A 59 5.88 9.99 29.37
CA LYS A 59 4.85 10.72 28.62
C LYS A 59 5.43 11.57 27.48
N VAL A 60 6.65 12.06 27.61
CA VAL A 60 7.31 12.89 26.60
C VAL A 60 7.73 12.02 25.42
N GLU A 61 8.33 10.86 25.69
CA GLU A 61 8.76 9.87 24.72
C GLU A 61 7.54 9.31 23.96
N ALA A 62 6.48 8.91 24.67
CA ALA A 62 5.25 8.41 24.06
C ALA A 62 4.60 9.43 23.09
N ARG A 63 4.68 10.73 23.39
CA ARG A 63 4.20 11.79 22.48
C ARG A 63 5.06 11.90 21.22
N LYS A 64 6.40 11.77 21.36
CA LYS A 64 7.32 11.78 20.21
C LYS A 64 7.05 10.57 19.30
N ILE A 65 6.90 9.38 19.88
CA ILE A 65 6.56 8.15 19.14
C ILE A 65 5.24 8.33 18.38
N MET A 66 4.19 8.81 19.05
CA MET A 66 2.90 9.08 18.40
C MET A 66 3.02 10.09 17.25
N SER A 67 3.80 11.16 17.43
CA SER A 67 4.00 12.17 16.39
C SER A 67 4.77 11.61 15.18
N GLU A 68 5.74 10.74 15.42
CA GLU A 68 6.52 10.10 14.35
C GLU A 68 5.67 9.10 13.57
N GLU A 69 4.94 8.19 14.25
CA GLU A 69 4.01 7.26 13.59
C GLU A 69 2.92 8.01 12.81
N HIS A 70 2.32 9.06 13.40
CA HIS A 70 1.32 9.88 12.72
C HIS A 70 1.88 10.54 11.46
N ARG A 71 3.12 11.02 11.51
CA ARG A 71 3.78 11.65 10.37
C ARG A 71 3.96 10.68 9.21
N VAL A 72 4.32 9.43 9.49
CA VAL A 72 4.49 8.39 8.46
C VAL A 72 3.15 7.86 7.94
N LEU A 73 2.19 7.62 8.84
CA LEU A 73 0.87 7.12 8.45
C LEU A 73 0.01 8.17 7.73
N GLY A 74 0.17 9.45 8.07
CA GLY A 74 -0.72 10.54 7.64
C GLY A 74 -2.09 10.55 8.35
N PHE A 75 -2.32 9.63 9.29
CA PHE A 75 -3.52 9.54 10.12
C PHE A 75 -3.17 9.03 11.52
N ARG A 76 -4.06 9.29 12.48
CA ARG A 76 -3.82 8.94 13.88
C ARG A 76 -3.50 7.44 14.02
N PRO A 77 -2.43 7.06 14.74
CA PRO A 77 -2.05 5.66 14.86
C PRO A 77 -3.18 4.79 15.42
N PRO A 78 -3.40 3.58 14.86
CA PRO A 78 -4.46 2.68 15.31
C PRO A 78 -4.16 2.08 16.67
N HIS A 79 -5.18 1.47 17.28
CA HIS A 79 -4.97 0.69 18.51
C HIS A 79 -4.11 -0.55 18.21
N GLY A 80 -3.21 -0.88 19.15
CA GLY A 80 -2.24 -1.97 18.96
C GLY A 80 -1.01 -1.58 18.13
N SER A 81 -0.88 -0.31 17.73
CA SER A 81 0.40 0.22 17.24
C SER A 81 1.37 0.45 18.40
N PHE A 82 2.65 0.58 18.08
CA PHE A 82 3.71 0.88 19.03
C PHE A 82 3.44 2.19 19.79
N ALA A 83 2.94 3.24 19.13
CA ALA A 83 2.53 4.48 19.79
C ALA A 83 1.40 4.26 20.81
N ALA A 84 0.41 3.44 20.48
CA ALA A 84 -0.69 3.14 21.39
C ALA A 84 -0.19 2.38 22.64
N GLU A 85 0.74 1.44 22.47
CA GLU A 85 1.36 0.70 23.56
C GLU A 85 2.24 1.61 24.44
N ALA A 86 3.06 2.46 23.82
CA ALA A 86 3.88 3.46 24.51
C ALA A 86 3.03 4.43 25.33
N GLN A 87 1.89 4.88 24.80
CA GLN A 87 0.94 5.72 25.55
C GLN A 87 0.33 4.99 26.73
N ALA A 88 -0.03 3.71 26.56
CA ALA A 88 -0.58 2.89 27.64
C ALA A 88 0.45 2.66 28.76
N ALA A 89 1.73 2.47 28.40
CA ALA A 89 2.82 2.34 29.37
C ALA A 89 3.10 3.67 30.10
N ALA A 90 3.19 4.78 29.35
CA ALA A 90 3.37 6.12 29.91
C ALA A 90 2.20 6.57 30.80
N ALA A 91 0.99 6.08 30.56
CA ALA A 91 -0.14 6.34 31.45
C ALA A 91 0.05 5.70 32.85
N LYS A 92 0.78 4.57 32.93
CA LYS A 92 1.15 3.91 34.19
C LYS A 92 2.37 4.56 34.85
N HIS A 93 3.32 5.01 34.02
CA HIS A 93 4.57 5.63 34.46
C HIS A 93 4.80 6.96 33.70
N PRO A 94 4.17 8.07 34.11
CA PRO A 94 4.22 9.32 33.36
C PRO A 94 5.63 9.89 33.20
N GLU A 95 6.53 9.61 34.15
CA GLU A 95 7.95 10.01 34.13
C GLU A 95 8.89 8.86 33.71
N GLY A 96 8.36 7.72 33.29
CA GLY A 96 9.11 6.47 33.12
C GLY A 96 9.32 5.72 34.45
N CYS A 97 9.65 4.44 34.38
CA CYS A 97 9.92 3.62 35.56
C CYS A 97 11.21 4.10 36.26
N PRO A 98 11.18 4.41 37.57
CA PRO A 98 12.37 4.83 38.28
C PRO A 98 13.38 3.68 38.35
N GLY A 99 14.56 3.86 37.74
CA GLY A 99 15.65 2.89 37.74
C GLY A 99 15.89 2.20 36.40
N SER A 100 14.98 2.33 35.43
CA SER A 100 15.26 1.95 34.04
C SER A 100 16.06 3.06 33.34
N SER A 101 17.06 2.70 32.54
CA SER A 101 17.75 3.65 31.67
C SER A 101 16.75 4.19 30.63
N PRO A 102 16.67 5.52 30.43
CA PRO A 102 15.78 6.08 29.42
C PRO A 102 16.15 5.52 28.04
N PRO A 103 15.18 5.04 27.26
CA PRO A 103 15.44 4.49 25.94
C PRO A 103 16.01 5.56 25.00
N ASP A 104 16.86 5.14 24.07
CA ASP A 104 17.42 6.03 23.06
C ASP A 104 16.30 6.58 22.16
N ASN A 105 16.22 7.92 22.07
CA ASN A 105 15.20 8.60 21.29
C ASN A 105 15.29 8.26 19.79
N ASN A 106 16.49 7.97 19.27
CA ASN A 106 16.66 7.62 17.86
C ASN A 106 16.08 6.23 17.57
N LYS A 107 16.40 5.25 18.43
CA LYS A 107 15.84 3.89 18.34
C LYS A 107 14.31 3.90 18.47
N LEU A 108 13.76 4.72 19.36
CA LEU A 108 12.30 4.88 19.48
C LEU A 108 11.66 5.40 18.20
N LYS A 109 12.29 6.38 17.53
CA LYS A 109 11.78 6.92 16.26
C LYS A 109 11.85 5.89 15.14
N GLU A 110 12.95 5.16 15.05
CA GLU A 110 13.14 4.10 14.05
C GLU A 110 12.05 3.04 14.15
N VAL A 111 11.82 2.49 15.36
CA VAL A 111 10.77 1.49 15.60
C VAL A 111 9.37 2.04 15.34
N ALA A 112 9.12 3.32 15.64
CA ALA A 112 7.87 3.98 15.30
C ALA A 112 7.63 4.03 13.77
N ARG A 113 8.68 4.30 12.98
CA ARG A 113 8.58 4.27 11.50
C ARG A 113 8.36 2.86 10.98
N GLU A 114 9.09 1.88 11.51
CA GLU A 114 8.93 0.47 11.14
C GLU A 114 7.51 -0.04 11.41
N ASP A 115 6.97 0.28 12.59
CA ASP A 115 5.59 -0.10 12.94
C ASP A 115 4.56 0.58 12.05
N ALA A 116 4.76 1.86 11.72
CA ALA A 116 3.91 2.56 10.75
C ALA A 116 3.93 1.90 9.36
N LEU A 117 5.12 1.51 8.87
CA LEU A 117 5.26 0.80 7.59
C LEU A 117 4.58 -0.58 7.64
N ARG A 118 4.74 -1.31 8.75
CA ARG A 118 4.03 -2.58 8.99
C ARG A 118 2.52 -2.40 8.90
N ILE A 119 1.96 -1.38 9.56
CA ILE A 119 0.53 -1.08 9.54
C ILE A 119 0.05 -0.73 8.12
N LEU A 120 0.83 0.02 7.34
CA LEU A 120 0.48 0.31 5.95
C LEU A 120 0.46 -0.96 5.10
N ALA A 121 1.46 -1.83 5.28
CA ALA A 121 1.51 -3.13 4.60
C ALA A 121 0.31 -4.01 4.98
N GLU A 122 -0.01 -4.12 6.28
CA GLU A 122 -1.19 -4.84 6.78
C GLU A 122 -2.50 -4.27 6.24
N ARG A 123 -2.65 -2.93 6.18
CA ARG A 123 -3.84 -2.31 5.58
C ARG A 123 -3.96 -2.64 4.10
N ASN A 124 -2.86 -2.65 3.37
CA ASN A 124 -2.86 -2.96 1.95
C ASN A 124 -3.25 -4.42 1.69
N THR A 125 -2.86 -5.35 2.55
CA THR A 125 -3.27 -6.77 2.44
C THR A 125 -4.71 -7.01 2.93
N HIS A 126 -5.15 -6.33 3.99
CA HIS A 126 -6.52 -6.47 4.53
C HIS A 126 -7.59 -5.74 3.72
N ALA A 127 -7.23 -4.70 2.96
CA ALA A 127 -8.16 -4.02 2.04
C ALA A 127 -8.70 -4.96 0.94
N GLY A 128 -7.99 -6.05 0.63
CA GLY A 128 -8.41 -7.04 -0.37
C GLY A 128 -9.42 -8.08 0.13
N THR A 129 -9.54 -8.31 1.44
CA THR A 129 -10.23 -9.49 1.99
C THR A 129 -11.42 -9.19 2.90
N SER A 130 -11.69 -7.93 3.24
CA SER A 130 -12.70 -7.53 4.23
C SER A 130 -14.04 -7.05 3.64
N LYS A 131 -14.45 -7.58 2.48
CA LYS A 131 -15.74 -7.21 1.84
C LYS A 131 -16.93 -8.11 2.20
N GLU A 132 -16.79 -8.99 3.19
CA GLU A 132 -17.90 -9.71 3.79
C GLU A 132 -17.95 -9.44 5.30
N GLY A 133 -18.90 -8.62 5.75
CA GLY A 133 -19.36 -8.64 7.14
C GLY A 133 -18.87 -7.54 8.08
N SER A 134 -18.99 -6.26 7.75
CA SER A 134 -19.09 -5.22 8.79
C SER A 134 -20.37 -4.41 8.64
N VAL A 135 -21.43 -4.97 9.25
CA VAL A 135 -22.70 -4.32 9.55
C VAL A 135 -22.71 -4.02 11.05
N HIS A 136 -22.40 -2.78 11.44
CA HIS A 136 -22.98 -2.07 12.60
C HIS A 136 -22.37 -0.66 12.68
N THR A 137 -23.09 0.35 12.16
CA THR A 137 -23.79 1.39 12.94
C THR A 137 -22.93 2.12 13.98
N ASP A 138 -22.62 3.40 13.73
CA ASP A 138 -23.36 4.42 14.45
C ASP A 138 -23.31 5.81 13.81
N ARG A 139 -24.46 6.47 13.89
CA ARG A 139 -24.78 7.80 13.41
C ARG A 139 -24.00 8.85 14.19
N VAL A 140 -23.25 9.70 13.50
CA VAL A 140 -23.10 11.10 13.91
C VAL A 140 -23.52 11.97 12.74
N SER A 141 -24.74 12.50 12.84
CA SER A 141 -25.22 13.63 12.08
C SER A 141 -24.32 14.84 12.39
N GLY A 142 -23.44 15.17 11.44
CA GLY A 142 -22.76 16.46 11.37
C GLY A 142 -23.33 17.25 10.19
N ASP A 143 -24.37 18.02 10.48
CA ASP A 143 -24.83 19.13 9.65
C ASP A 143 -23.69 20.16 9.57
N GLY A 144 -23.12 20.36 8.39
CA GLY A 144 -21.80 20.98 8.29
C GLY A 144 -21.38 21.37 6.88
N LYS A 145 -22.25 22.13 6.20
CA LYS A 145 -21.89 23.25 5.32
C LYS A 145 -20.77 22.98 4.29
N ASP A 146 -21.21 22.61 3.09
CA ASP A 146 -20.45 22.60 1.85
C ASP A 146 -19.56 23.85 1.72
N VAL A 147 -18.25 23.67 1.94
CA VAL A 147 -17.23 24.53 1.37
C VAL A 147 -16.76 23.82 0.12
N GLY A 148 -17.17 24.35 -1.04
CA GLY A 148 -16.83 23.84 -2.35
C GLY A 148 -15.32 23.74 -2.56
N GLY A 149 -14.78 22.56 -2.32
CA GLY A 149 -13.61 22.08 -3.03
C GLY A 149 -14.08 21.73 -4.43
N GLY A 150 -13.64 22.51 -5.42
CA GLY A 150 -13.97 22.30 -6.82
C GLY A 150 -13.67 20.86 -7.22
N SER A 151 -14.72 20.05 -7.30
CA SER A 151 -14.74 18.79 -8.03
C SER A 151 -14.48 19.14 -9.49
N HIS A 152 -13.21 19.25 -9.84
CA HIS A 152 -12.77 19.12 -11.21
C HIS A 152 -12.98 17.65 -11.60
N SER A 153 -14.25 17.22 -11.69
CA SER A 153 -14.58 16.03 -12.45
C SER A 153 -14.16 16.39 -13.88
N PRO A 154 -13.08 15.79 -14.41
CA PRO A 154 -12.68 16.06 -15.78
C PRO A 154 -13.89 15.77 -16.66
N ASN A 155 -14.25 16.74 -17.49
CA ASN A 155 -15.45 16.71 -18.34
C ASN A 155 -15.46 15.48 -19.26
N THR A 156 -15.85 14.31 -18.76
CA THR A 156 -16.09 13.12 -19.59
C THR A 156 -17.38 13.27 -20.40
N GLY A 157 -18.08 14.41 -20.26
CA GLY A 157 -19.31 14.73 -20.99
C GLY A 157 -20.52 13.92 -20.57
N VAL A 158 -20.35 13.00 -19.62
CA VAL A 158 -21.41 12.12 -19.10
C VAL A 158 -22.12 12.80 -17.96
N ASN A 159 -23.43 12.99 -18.08
CA ASN A 159 -24.26 13.46 -16.99
C ASN A 159 -24.48 12.32 -15.99
N LEU A 160 -23.64 12.23 -14.96
CA LEU A 160 -23.75 11.18 -13.93
C LEU A 160 -25.10 11.18 -13.20
N SER A 161 -25.79 12.32 -13.17
CA SER A 161 -27.12 12.47 -12.58
C SER A 161 -28.23 11.74 -13.36
N THR A 162 -28.00 11.34 -14.61
CA THR A 162 -29.00 10.66 -15.44
C THR A 162 -28.81 9.15 -15.51
N ILE A 163 -27.70 8.62 -14.99
CA ILE A 163 -27.31 7.22 -15.08
C ILE A 163 -28.20 6.34 -14.20
N SER A 164 -28.69 5.25 -14.78
CA SER A 164 -29.45 4.20 -14.09
C SER A 164 -28.56 3.22 -13.32
N ALA A 165 -29.16 2.46 -12.41
CA ALA A 165 -28.43 1.44 -11.64
C ALA A 165 -27.82 0.34 -12.51
N ALA A 166 -28.41 0.03 -13.68
CA ALA A 166 -27.88 -0.95 -14.61
C ALA A 166 -26.61 -0.43 -15.30
N GLU A 167 -26.66 0.79 -15.82
CA GLU A 167 -25.52 1.43 -16.50
C GLU A 167 -24.35 1.65 -15.55
N ALA A 168 -24.61 2.07 -14.30
CA ALA A 168 -23.57 2.22 -13.29
C ALA A 168 -22.85 0.89 -12.98
N ARG A 169 -23.56 -0.25 -13.06
CA ARG A 169 -22.95 -1.59 -12.92
C ARG A 169 -22.13 -1.97 -14.14
N SER A 170 -22.64 -1.71 -15.35
CA SER A 170 -21.88 -1.94 -16.59
C SER A 170 -20.60 -1.12 -16.61
N LEU A 171 -20.66 0.16 -16.25
CA LEU A 171 -19.50 1.05 -16.18
C LEU A 171 -18.45 0.53 -15.18
N MET A 172 -18.87 0.14 -13.97
CA MET A 172 -17.97 -0.50 -12.99
C MET A 172 -17.33 -1.78 -13.55
N SER A 173 -18.09 -2.61 -14.27
CA SER A 173 -17.57 -3.85 -14.84
C SER A 173 -16.52 -3.57 -15.94
N HIS A 174 -16.76 -2.58 -16.81
CA HIS A 174 -15.79 -2.19 -17.84
C HIS A 174 -14.53 -1.60 -17.23
N GLU A 175 -14.65 -0.70 -16.27
CA GLU A 175 -13.50 -0.05 -15.63
C GLU A 175 -12.68 -1.06 -14.82
N HIS A 176 -13.34 -1.98 -14.09
CA HIS A 176 -12.67 -3.09 -13.40
C HIS A 176 -11.87 -3.97 -14.36
N ARG A 177 -12.45 -4.31 -15.52
CA ARG A 177 -11.77 -5.13 -16.52
C ARG A 177 -10.58 -4.40 -17.15
N ALA A 178 -10.68 -3.09 -17.34
CA ALA A 178 -9.61 -2.25 -17.87
C ALA A 178 -8.45 -2.07 -16.88
N LEU A 179 -8.78 -1.85 -15.60
CA LEU A 179 -7.79 -1.67 -14.54
C LEU A 179 -7.15 -2.99 -14.08
N GLY A 180 -7.90 -4.11 -14.14
CA GLY A 180 -7.52 -5.39 -13.55
C GLY A 180 -7.73 -5.47 -12.03
N TYR A 181 -8.30 -4.45 -11.41
CA TYR A 181 -8.65 -4.38 -9.99
C TYR A 181 -9.85 -3.47 -9.78
N ARG A 182 -10.50 -3.59 -8.61
CA ARG A 182 -11.73 -2.84 -8.32
C ARG A 182 -11.48 -1.32 -8.44
N PRO A 183 -12.34 -0.58 -9.17
CA PRO A 183 -12.23 0.87 -9.30
C PRO A 183 -12.04 1.58 -7.94
N PRO A 184 -11.08 2.51 -7.84
CA PRO A 184 -10.85 3.27 -6.61
C PRO A 184 -12.02 4.22 -6.31
N PRO A 185 -12.18 4.67 -5.05
CA PRO A 185 -13.15 5.72 -4.74
C PRO A 185 -12.79 7.02 -5.48
N GLY A 186 -13.81 7.73 -5.97
CA GLY A 186 -13.62 8.93 -6.81
C GLY A 186 -13.34 8.62 -8.29
N SER A 187 -13.39 7.36 -8.71
CA SER A 187 -13.47 7.03 -10.13
C SER A 187 -14.85 7.27 -10.71
N LEU A 188 -14.95 7.31 -12.04
CA LEU A 188 -16.20 7.58 -12.73
C LEU A 188 -17.24 6.49 -12.44
N ALA A 189 -16.85 5.22 -12.36
CA ALA A 189 -17.75 4.16 -11.91
C ALA A 189 -18.23 4.34 -10.47
N ALA A 190 -17.34 4.75 -9.56
CA ALA A 190 -17.71 4.97 -8.16
C ALA A 190 -18.72 6.12 -8.02
N GLU A 191 -18.51 7.22 -8.76
CA GLU A 191 -19.43 8.35 -8.80
C GLU A 191 -20.77 7.99 -9.45
N ALA A 192 -20.75 7.24 -10.55
CA ALA A 192 -21.95 6.74 -11.22
C ALA A 192 -22.80 5.86 -10.28
N GLN A 193 -22.16 4.98 -9.49
CA GLN A 193 -22.87 4.19 -8.48
C GLN A 193 -23.47 5.04 -7.37
N ALA A 194 -22.75 6.07 -6.90
CA ALA A 194 -23.26 7.00 -5.91
C ALA A 194 -24.47 7.80 -6.44
N ALA A 195 -24.45 8.21 -7.71
CA ALA A 195 -25.56 8.88 -8.36
C ALA A 195 -26.76 7.95 -8.57
N ALA A 196 -26.54 6.73 -9.08
CA ALA A 196 -27.58 5.73 -9.28
C ALA A 196 -28.23 5.27 -7.96
N ALA A 197 -27.50 5.28 -6.83
CA ALA A 197 -28.08 5.01 -5.52
C ALA A 197 -29.13 6.07 -5.11
N ARG A 198 -29.02 7.30 -5.62
CA ARG A 198 -30.00 8.37 -5.40
C ARG A 198 -31.14 8.33 -6.42
N HIS A 199 -30.87 7.84 -7.63
CA HIS A 199 -31.80 7.77 -8.75
C HIS A 199 -31.72 6.39 -9.45
N PRO A 200 -32.30 5.33 -8.88
CA PRO A 200 -32.10 3.96 -9.38
C PRO A 200 -32.62 3.75 -10.81
N GLU A 201 -33.70 4.44 -11.17
CA GLU A 201 -34.32 4.39 -12.50
C GLU A 201 -33.61 5.24 -13.56
N GLY A 202 -32.67 6.10 -13.15
CA GLY A 202 -32.10 7.14 -14.02
C GLY A 202 -33.16 8.13 -14.52
N ASN A 203 -32.79 8.95 -15.51
CA ASN A 203 -33.71 9.91 -16.16
C ASN A 203 -34.37 9.33 -17.44
N GLY A 204 -34.28 8.02 -17.65
CA GLY A 204 -34.79 7.33 -18.84
C GLY A 204 -33.93 7.51 -20.12
N ALA A 205 -32.85 8.30 -20.05
CA ALA A 205 -31.87 8.39 -21.13
C ALA A 205 -30.85 7.26 -20.96
N THR A 206 -30.98 6.21 -21.77
CA THR A 206 -30.02 5.10 -21.78
C THR A 206 -28.82 5.41 -22.67
N LEU A 207 -27.61 5.24 -22.13
CA LEU A 207 -26.37 5.28 -22.87
C LEU A 207 -26.13 3.95 -23.58
N ASP A 208 -25.50 4.02 -24.75
CA ASP A 208 -25.10 2.84 -25.50
C ASP A 208 -23.92 2.12 -24.81
N ASP A 209 -23.88 0.79 -24.86
CA ASP A 209 -22.87 -0.03 -24.17
C ASP A 209 -21.45 0.26 -24.67
N ASP A 210 -21.29 0.51 -25.98
CA ASP A 210 -19.97 0.83 -26.55
C ASP A 210 -19.48 2.20 -26.05
N THR A 211 -20.41 3.15 -25.85
CA THR A 211 -20.09 4.47 -25.26
C THR A 211 -19.65 4.31 -23.80
N LEU A 212 -20.37 3.52 -23.01
CA LEU A 212 -20.00 3.21 -21.62
C LEU A 212 -18.62 2.55 -21.52
N ARG A 213 -18.30 1.65 -22.44
CA ARG A 213 -17.00 0.99 -22.54
C ARG A 213 -15.88 1.97 -22.85
N GLU A 214 -16.06 2.87 -23.82
CA GLU A 214 -15.06 3.90 -24.17
C GLU A 214 -14.79 4.83 -22.97
N ILE A 215 -15.85 5.30 -22.31
CA ILE A 215 -15.75 6.15 -21.12
C ILE A 215 -14.96 5.45 -20.01
N ALA A 216 -15.28 4.19 -19.74
CA ALA A 216 -14.61 3.41 -18.70
C ALA A 216 -13.12 3.16 -19.01
N LEU A 217 -12.76 2.93 -20.28
CA LEU A 217 -11.37 2.79 -20.70
C LEU A 217 -10.59 4.09 -20.50
N ARG A 218 -11.17 5.24 -20.87
CA ARG A 218 -10.53 6.54 -20.70
C ARG A 218 -10.30 6.89 -19.23
N ASP A 219 -11.26 6.59 -18.34
CA ASP A 219 -11.08 6.83 -16.90
C ASP A 219 -10.04 5.86 -16.30
N ALA A 220 -10.03 4.60 -16.74
CA ALA A 220 -9.03 3.63 -16.32
C ALA A 220 -7.60 4.06 -16.71
N GLU A 221 -7.41 4.58 -17.93
CA GLU A 221 -6.13 5.14 -18.39
C GLU A 221 -5.69 6.33 -17.52
N ARG A 222 -6.62 7.24 -17.22
CA ARG A 222 -6.36 8.38 -16.32
C ARG A 222 -5.92 7.89 -14.94
N ILE A 223 -6.63 6.95 -14.34
CA ILE A 223 -6.31 6.41 -13.01
C ILE A 223 -4.94 5.73 -13.01
N LYS A 224 -4.60 5.03 -14.09
CA LYS A 224 -3.29 4.41 -14.25
C LYS A 224 -2.19 5.47 -14.29
N ALA A 225 -2.37 6.54 -15.08
CA ALA A 225 -1.44 7.66 -15.13
C ALA A 225 -1.31 8.39 -13.78
N ASP A 226 -2.43 8.62 -13.08
CA ASP A 226 -2.44 9.25 -11.76
C ASP A 226 -1.69 8.39 -10.73
N ARG A 227 -1.85 7.06 -10.77
CA ARG A 227 -1.09 6.14 -9.91
C ARG A 227 0.40 6.17 -10.23
N GLU A 228 0.76 6.13 -11.50
CA GLU A 228 2.16 6.22 -11.92
C GLU A 228 2.79 7.57 -11.51
N SER A 229 2.05 8.67 -11.63
CA SER A 229 2.50 9.99 -11.18
C SER A 229 2.62 10.10 -9.67
N ASN A 230 1.69 9.53 -8.91
CA ASN A 230 1.72 9.63 -7.44
C ASN A 230 2.85 8.79 -6.82
N VAL A 231 3.21 7.65 -7.44
CA VAL A 231 4.37 6.86 -7.02
C VAL A 231 5.68 7.65 -7.16
N VAL A 232 5.76 8.56 -8.13
CA VAL A 232 6.95 9.39 -8.35
C VAL A 232 7.04 10.58 -7.37
N SER A 233 5.90 11.14 -6.93
CA SER A 233 5.89 12.27 -5.98
C SER A 233 6.28 11.91 -4.55
N ASP A 234 6.20 10.64 -4.17
CA ASP A 234 6.65 10.18 -2.85
C ASP A 234 8.19 10.05 -2.76
N VAL A 235 8.91 10.19 -3.88
CA VAL A 235 10.36 10.36 -3.86
C VAL A 235 10.64 11.76 -3.32
N ASN A 236 11.01 11.81 -2.05
CA ASN A 236 11.31 13.03 -1.32
C ASN A 236 12.50 13.74 -2.01
N ILE A 237 12.23 14.67 -2.92
CA ILE A 237 13.25 15.41 -3.68
C ILE A 237 14.22 16.13 -2.74
N SER A 238 13.75 16.50 -1.53
CA SER A 238 14.59 17.09 -0.48
C SER A 238 15.58 16.12 0.16
N ALA A 239 15.41 14.80 0.00
CA ALA A 239 16.37 13.79 0.44
C ALA A 239 17.44 13.49 -0.62
N ILE A 240 17.23 13.94 -1.86
CA ILE A 240 18.24 13.92 -2.91
C ILE A 240 19.20 15.07 -2.56
N GLY A 241 20.23 14.75 -1.79
CA GLY A 241 21.31 15.69 -1.47
C GLY A 241 22.02 16.20 -2.74
N GLU A 242 22.96 17.13 -2.57
CA GLU A 242 23.71 17.78 -3.66
C GLU A 242 24.23 16.78 -4.70
N GLU A 243 24.83 15.67 -4.24
CA GLU A 243 25.33 14.61 -5.12
C GLU A 243 24.23 13.92 -5.92
N GLY A 244 23.07 13.67 -5.31
CA GLY A 244 21.94 13.06 -6.01
C GLY A 244 21.38 13.98 -7.10
N ALA A 245 21.31 15.29 -6.82
CA ALA A 245 20.84 16.29 -7.78
C ALA A 245 21.83 16.44 -8.96
N ALA A 246 23.13 16.41 -8.68
CA ALA A 246 24.19 16.42 -9.69
C ALA A 246 24.16 15.15 -10.56
N THR A 247 23.97 13.98 -9.96
CA THR A 247 23.82 12.71 -10.69
C THR A 247 22.59 12.73 -11.59
N LEU A 248 21.45 13.26 -11.10
CA LEU A 248 20.23 13.40 -11.90
C LEU A 248 20.42 14.34 -13.09
N ALA A 249 21.07 15.49 -12.87
CA ALA A 249 21.39 16.45 -13.92
C ALA A 249 22.38 15.89 -14.96
N SER A 250 23.38 15.12 -14.50
CA SER A 250 24.34 14.43 -15.37
C SER A 250 23.66 13.35 -16.22
N ALA A 251 22.80 12.53 -15.60
CA ALA A 251 22.02 11.50 -16.28
C ALA A 251 21.06 12.09 -17.32
N THR A 252 20.37 13.19 -17.01
CA THR A 252 19.49 13.86 -17.99
C THR A 252 20.28 14.46 -19.15
N LYS A 253 21.43 15.09 -18.88
CA LYS A 253 22.30 15.62 -19.93
C LYS A 253 22.84 14.53 -20.83
N HIS A 254 23.19 13.36 -20.26
CA HIS A 254 23.64 12.20 -21.03
C HIS A 254 22.51 11.60 -21.89
N ALA A 255 21.29 11.47 -21.34
CA ALA A 255 20.15 10.90 -22.05
C ALA A 255 19.62 11.80 -23.17
N LEU A 256 19.54 13.11 -22.93
CA LEU A 256 18.97 14.07 -23.87
C LEU A 256 20.00 14.69 -24.82
N GLY A 257 21.30 14.51 -24.55
CA GLY A 257 22.39 15.11 -25.34
C GLY A 257 22.47 16.63 -25.27
N HIS A 258 21.64 17.29 -24.46
CA HIS A 258 21.63 18.73 -24.26
C HIS A 258 21.41 19.09 -22.79
N THR A 259 21.88 20.26 -22.39
CA THR A 259 21.64 20.80 -21.05
C THR A 259 20.14 20.99 -20.83
N PRO A 260 19.58 20.58 -19.67
CA PRO A 260 18.18 20.76 -19.38
C PRO A 260 17.80 22.25 -19.36
N LEU A 261 16.62 22.57 -19.88
CA LEU A 261 16.07 23.93 -19.86
C LEU A 261 15.89 24.38 -18.39
N THR A 262 16.04 25.67 -18.14
CA THR A 262 16.02 26.30 -16.79
C THR A 262 14.72 26.10 -16.01
N ALA A 263 13.65 25.61 -16.66
CA ALA A 263 12.36 25.30 -16.04
C ALA A 263 12.16 23.79 -15.78
N SER A 264 13.19 22.97 -16.01
CA SER A 264 13.13 21.53 -15.77
C SER A 264 13.42 21.22 -14.29
N LEU A 265 12.91 20.08 -13.80
CA LEU A 265 13.10 19.60 -12.42
C LEU A 265 14.57 19.62 -11.98
N ALA A 266 15.50 19.32 -12.90
CA ALA A 266 16.94 19.36 -12.66
C ALA A 266 17.48 20.78 -12.39
N ALA A 267 16.89 21.81 -13.02
CA ALA A 267 17.24 23.20 -12.77
C ALA A 267 16.59 23.74 -11.49
N GLU A 268 15.38 23.28 -11.17
CA GLU A 268 14.71 23.59 -9.89
C GLU A 268 15.48 23.03 -8.69
N ALA A 269 16.02 21.80 -8.81
CA ALA A 269 16.90 21.22 -7.81
C ALA A 269 18.17 22.05 -7.57
N GLN A 270 18.75 22.65 -8.62
CA GLN A 270 19.92 23.53 -8.51
C GLN A 270 19.59 24.93 -7.94
N THR A 271 18.34 25.40 -8.07
CA THR A 271 17.95 26.74 -7.59
C THR A 271 17.43 26.74 -6.16
N ALA A 272 16.87 25.63 -5.69
CA ALA A 272 16.45 25.46 -4.30
C ALA A 272 17.61 25.66 -3.29
N GLU A 273 18.85 25.40 -3.71
CA GLU A 273 20.07 25.56 -2.90
C GLU A 273 20.40 27.03 -2.59
N VAL A 274 20.17 27.95 -3.55
CA VAL A 274 20.58 29.36 -3.42
C VAL A 274 19.74 30.12 -2.38
N THR A 275 18.56 29.62 -2.03
CA THR A 275 17.62 30.33 -1.14
C THR A 275 17.62 29.84 0.30
N SER A 276 18.36 28.79 0.67
CA SER A 276 18.38 28.26 2.04
C SER A 276 19.79 27.95 2.56
N PRO A 277 20.62 28.96 2.88
CA PRO A 277 22.00 28.76 3.35
C PRO A 277 22.14 28.23 4.80
N GLU A 278 21.07 27.78 5.46
CA GLU A 278 21.08 27.46 6.90
C GLU A 278 20.48 26.09 7.24
N ALA A 279 20.59 25.13 6.31
CA ALA A 279 20.23 23.74 6.58
C ALA A 279 21.45 22.94 7.06
N TYR A 280 21.31 22.36 8.24
CA TYR A 280 22.24 21.45 8.92
C TYR A 280 23.00 20.51 7.97
N ASN A 281 24.34 20.67 7.93
CA ASN A 281 25.27 19.67 7.43
C ASN A 281 25.11 18.38 8.23
N PHE A 282 24.32 17.44 7.72
CA PHE A 282 24.50 16.04 8.09
C PHE A 282 25.71 15.53 7.32
N PRO A 283 26.72 14.91 7.98
CA PRO A 283 27.78 14.24 7.26
C PRO A 283 27.14 13.09 6.50
N ALA A 284 26.92 13.28 5.20
CA ALA A 284 26.62 12.18 4.30
C ALA A 284 27.84 11.26 4.34
N ASP A 285 27.63 10.01 4.75
CA ASP A 285 28.66 8.99 4.74
C ASP A 285 28.89 8.61 3.27
N THR A 286 29.80 9.35 2.61
CA THR A 286 30.09 9.23 1.18
C THR A 286 30.50 7.81 0.77
N GLN A 287 30.92 6.99 1.74
CA GLN A 287 31.21 5.57 1.53
C GLN A 287 29.98 4.75 1.14
N GLN A 288 28.80 5.03 1.73
CA GLN A 288 27.57 4.33 1.36
C GLN A 288 27.08 4.71 -0.04
N LEU A 289 27.24 5.98 -0.44
CA LEU A 289 26.89 6.44 -1.79
C LEU A 289 27.79 5.83 -2.87
N GLU A 290 29.09 5.63 -2.58
CA GLU A 290 29.99 4.93 -3.50
C GLU A 290 29.66 3.44 -3.63
N GLU A 291 29.21 2.79 -2.55
CA GLU A 291 28.80 1.38 -2.57
C GLU A 291 27.49 1.17 -3.37
N ILE A 292 26.49 2.04 -3.19
CA ILE A 292 25.25 2.03 -3.97
C ILE A 292 25.53 2.30 -5.47
N GLY A 293 26.49 3.17 -5.78
CA GLY A 293 26.92 3.41 -7.16
C GLY A 293 27.51 2.17 -7.83
N LYS A 294 28.29 1.37 -7.10
CA LYS A 294 28.88 0.11 -7.60
C LYS A 294 27.84 -0.98 -7.81
N GLU A 295 26.84 -1.08 -6.93
CA GLU A 295 25.73 -2.03 -7.11
C GLU A 295 24.88 -1.67 -8.34
N GLY A 296 24.61 -0.37 -8.57
CA GLY A 296 23.89 0.07 -9.77
C GLY A 296 24.60 -0.28 -11.07
N GLU A 297 25.94 -0.22 -11.10
CA GLU A 297 26.74 -0.59 -12.26
C GLU A 297 26.76 -2.11 -12.50
N GLN A 298 26.77 -2.92 -11.42
CA GLN A 298 26.63 -4.37 -11.51
C GLN A 298 25.26 -4.80 -12.04
N LEU A 299 24.17 -4.21 -11.52
CA LEU A 299 22.81 -4.51 -12.00
C LEU A 299 22.64 -4.11 -13.47
N LYS A 300 23.27 -3.03 -13.91
CA LYS A 300 23.23 -2.61 -15.32
C LYS A 300 23.99 -3.60 -16.23
N ALA A 301 25.11 -4.15 -15.77
CA ALA A 301 25.82 -5.19 -16.50
C ALA A 301 25.02 -6.50 -16.56
N GLU A 302 24.31 -6.85 -15.48
CA GLU A 302 23.45 -8.03 -15.43
C GLU A 302 22.23 -7.90 -16.36
N VAL A 303 21.56 -6.73 -16.36
CA VAL A 303 20.44 -6.46 -17.28
C VAL A 303 20.90 -6.50 -18.73
N ALA A 304 22.07 -5.91 -19.05
CA ALA A 304 22.63 -5.99 -20.41
C ALA A 304 22.97 -7.43 -20.83
N ALA A 305 23.40 -8.28 -19.90
CA ALA A 305 23.64 -9.70 -20.18
C ALA A 305 22.32 -10.45 -20.45
N VAL A 306 21.27 -10.19 -19.66
CA VAL A 306 19.94 -10.79 -19.87
C VAL A 306 19.32 -10.35 -21.20
N GLU A 307 19.49 -9.09 -21.60
CA GLU A 307 18.98 -8.57 -22.87
C GLU A 307 19.61 -9.29 -24.08
N THR A 308 20.91 -9.63 -24.00
CA THR A 308 21.58 -10.44 -25.02
C THR A 308 21.11 -11.91 -25.06
N GLU A 309 20.67 -12.47 -23.92
CA GLU A 309 20.11 -13.83 -23.91
C GLU A 309 18.69 -13.86 -24.49
N THR A 310 17.90 -12.80 -24.30
CA THR A 310 16.55 -12.72 -24.87
C THR A 310 16.55 -12.56 -26.39
N GLU A 311 17.55 -11.87 -26.96
CA GLU A 311 17.68 -11.71 -28.42
C GLU A 311 17.98 -13.06 -29.12
N ILE A 312 18.72 -13.96 -28.45
CA ILE A 312 19.01 -15.31 -28.97
C ILE A 312 17.76 -16.22 -28.94
N ILE A 313 16.83 -15.99 -28.00
CA ILE A 313 15.59 -16.77 -27.89
C ILE A 313 14.55 -16.31 -28.92
N GLU A 314 14.47 -15.02 -29.25
CA GLU A 314 13.59 -14.53 -30.32
C GLU A 314 14.04 -14.99 -31.71
N GLU A 315 15.36 -15.05 -31.98
CA GLU A 315 15.85 -15.52 -33.28
C GLU A 315 15.58 -17.03 -33.51
N THR A 316 15.53 -17.84 -32.44
CA THR A 316 15.23 -19.27 -32.53
C THR A 316 13.74 -19.59 -32.65
N GLN A 317 12.83 -18.75 -32.13
CA GLN A 317 11.39 -18.97 -32.29
C GLN A 317 10.88 -18.58 -33.69
N ASN A 318 11.48 -17.57 -34.33
CA ASN A 318 11.10 -17.16 -35.68
C ASN A 318 11.47 -18.19 -36.76
N THR A 319 12.43 -19.09 -36.50
CA THR A 319 12.78 -20.14 -37.45
C THR A 319 11.81 -21.33 -37.42
N GLU A 320 11.10 -21.57 -36.31
CA GLU A 320 10.14 -22.67 -36.21
C GLU A 320 8.74 -22.30 -36.74
N GLU A 321 8.27 -21.06 -36.56
CA GLU A 321 6.97 -20.64 -37.11
C GLU A 321 6.93 -20.61 -38.65
N THR A 322 8.07 -20.35 -39.30
CA THR A 322 8.14 -20.33 -40.77
C THR A 322 8.00 -21.74 -41.39
N VAL A 323 8.23 -22.81 -40.61
CA VAL A 323 8.05 -24.19 -41.10
C VAL A 323 6.59 -24.64 -41.00
N VAL A 324 5.84 -24.18 -39.97
CA VAL A 324 4.46 -24.63 -39.73
C VAL A 324 3.45 -23.98 -40.70
N VAL A 325 3.69 -22.75 -41.13
CA VAL A 325 2.81 -22.05 -42.11
C VAL A 325 2.82 -22.75 -43.48
N SER A 326 3.91 -23.42 -43.86
CA SER A 326 3.99 -24.15 -45.13
C SER A 326 3.21 -25.48 -45.17
N VAL A 327 2.79 -26.02 -44.01
CA VAL A 327 2.05 -27.28 -43.92
C VAL A 327 0.53 -27.06 -43.86
N VAL A 328 0.06 -25.91 -43.35
CA VAL A 328 -1.37 -25.64 -43.16
C VAL A 328 -2.07 -25.11 -44.42
N GLU A 329 -1.39 -24.39 -45.31
CA GLU A 329 -1.99 -23.90 -46.58
C GLU A 329 -2.36 -25.01 -47.57
N LYS A 330 -1.97 -26.27 -47.33
CA LYS A 330 -2.36 -27.41 -48.17
C LYS A 330 -3.64 -28.12 -47.72
N SER A 331 -4.25 -27.72 -46.60
CA SER A 331 -5.41 -28.44 -46.02
C SER A 331 -6.77 -27.74 -46.19
N GLU A 332 -6.83 -26.48 -46.60
CA GLU A 332 -8.10 -25.72 -46.62
C GLU A 332 -8.92 -25.81 -47.93
N ARG A 333 -8.63 -26.76 -48.83
CA ARG A 333 -9.44 -26.98 -50.04
C ARG A 333 -10.55 -28.04 -49.92
N SER A 334 -10.85 -28.56 -48.73
CA SER A 334 -11.93 -29.55 -48.59
C SER A 334 -12.74 -29.43 -47.30
N SER A 335 -13.55 -28.38 -47.15
CA SER A 335 -14.76 -28.45 -46.31
C SER A 335 -15.70 -27.29 -46.58
N ILE A 336 -16.35 -27.34 -47.75
CA ILE A 336 -17.64 -26.67 -47.95
C ILE A 336 -18.67 -27.79 -48.04
N MET A 337 -19.34 -28.10 -46.95
CA MET A 337 -20.66 -28.73 -46.99
C MET A 337 -21.39 -28.64 -45.65
N VAL A 338 -22.57 -28.01 -45.74
CA VAL A 338 -23.77 -28.22 -44.90
C VAL A 338 -23.73 -27.68 -43.47
N ARG A 339 -24.45 -26.58 -43.23
CA ARG A 339 -25.27 -26.46 -42.01
C ARG A 339 -26.67 -25.98 -42.34
N THR A 340 -27.60 -26.82 -41.93
CA THR A 340 -29.06 -26.75 -42.03
C THR A 340 -29.63 -25.70 -41.09
N GLU A 341 -30.61 -24.97 -41.59
CA GLU A 341 -31.53 -24.12 -40.84
C GLU A 341 -32.27 -24.95 -39.79
N ILE A 342 -32.31 -24.47 -38.54
CA ILE A 342 -33.26 -24.94 -37.54
C ILE A 342 -33.92 -23.69 -36.97
N THR A 343 -35.12 -23.41 -37.48
CA THR A 343 -36.07 -22.47 -36.90
C THR A 343 -36.70 -23.15 -35.69
N ASP A 344 -36.38 -22.71 -34.48
CA ASP A 344 -37.10 -23.14 -33.29
C ASP A 344 -37.95 -21.96 -32.79
N SER A 345 -39.26 -22.10 -33.01
CA SER A 345 -40.30 -21.15 -32.63
C SER A 345 -40.88 -21.62 -31.29
N VAL A 346 -40.63 -20.89 -30.21
CA VAL A 346 -41.31 -21.12 -28.93
C VAL A 346 -42.36 -20.04 -28.74
N GLU A 347 -43.59 -20.44 -29.06
CA GLU A 347 -44.83 -19.74 -28.75
C GLU A 347 -45.12 -19.94 -27.25
N ILE A 348 -45.04 -18.88 -26.43
CA ILE A 348 -45.52 -18.93 -25.04
C ILE A 348 -46.86 -18.20 -24.99
N VAL A 349 -47.92 -19.00 -25.07
CA VAL A 349 -49.28 -18.61 -24.69
C VAL A 349 -49.37 -18.71 -23.17
N GLY A 350 -49.51 -17.56 -22.51
CA GLY A 350 -49.71 -17.45 -21.07
C GLY A 350 -50.94 -16.59 -20.79
N ASP A 351 -52.11 -17.17 -21.06
CA ASP A 351 -53.42 -16.64 -20.67
C ASP A 351 -53.86 -17.42 -19.42
N THR A 352 -54.15 -16.73 -18.31
CA THR A 352 -55.17 -17.14 -17.32
C THR A 352 -55.35 -16.07 -16.25
N LEU A 353 -56.51 -15.43 -16.33
CA LEU A 353 -57.19 -14.61 -15.33
C LEU A 353 -57.74 -15.47 -14.18
N GLY A 354 -58.07 -14.81 -13.05
CA GLY A 354 -59.25 -15.14 -12.24
C GLY A 354 -59.04 -16.01 -11.02
#